data_AF-X1ISX9-F1
#
_entry.id   AF-X1ISX9-F1
#
_cell.length_a   1.000
_cell.length_b   1.000
_cell.length_c   1.000
_cell.angle_alpha   90.00
_cell.angle_beta   90.00
_cell.angle_gamma   90.00
#
_symmetry.space_group_name_H-M   'P 1'
#
loop_
_entity.id
_entity.type
_entity.pdbx_description
1 polymer ?
#
loop_
_entity_poly.entity_id
_entity_poly.type
_entity_poly.pdbx_seq_one_letter_code
_entity_poly.pdbx_strand_id
1 'polypeptide(L)'
;IGLLKADGLQCGVLMGLIMQALPQTQCLLHSVWEQLVALKKSAEEDAGVKKEILPGGMLKITDKDGTRIIREPYPYEIEGN
;
A
#
# COMPACT_ATOMS: atom_id res chain seq x y z
N ILE A 1 4.52 15.03 15.49
CA ILE A 1 3.81 15.10 14.18
C ILE A 1 2.48 14.37 14.39
N GLY A 2 1.35 14.97 13.99
CA GLY A 2 0.02 14.39 14.22
C GLY A 2 -0.26 13.20 13.30
N LEU A 3 -1.21 12.34 13.69
CA LEU A 3 -1.66 11.20 12.89
C LEU A 3 -2.34 11.70 11.60
N LEU A 4 -1.90 11.20 10.45
CA LEU A 4 -2.55 11.45 9.17
C LEU A 4 -3.97 10.87 9.17
N LYS A 5 -4.95 11.70 8.77
CA LYS A 5 -6.33 11.27 8.55
C LYS A 5 -6.63 11.41 7.07
N ALA A 6 -6.84 10.28 6.40
CA ALA A 6 -7.18 10.21 4.99
C ALA A 6 -8.13 9.04 4.75
N ASP A 7 -9.12 9.23 3.89
CA ASP A 7 -9.96 8.14 3.40
C ASP A 7 -9.22 7.28 2.35
N GLY A 8 -9.84 6.19 1.90
CA GLY A 8 -9.22 5.26 0.94
C GLY A 8 -8.81 5.92 -0.39
N LEU A 9 -9.61 6.87 -0.89
CA LEU A 9 -9.30 7.57 -2.14
C LEU A 9 -8.14 8.54 -1.94
N GLN A 10 -8.18 9.34 -0.88
CA GLN A 10 -7.12 10.28 -0.52
C GLN A 10 -5.80 9.55 -0.28
N CYS A 11 -5.83 8.42 0.43
CA CYS A 11 -4.66 7.55 0.62
C CYS A 11 -4.08 7.09 -0.71
N GLY A 12 -4.93 6.55 -1.61
CA GLY A 12 -4.48 6.07 -2.92
C GLY A 12 -3.85 7.18 -3.78
N VAL A 13 -4.46 8.37 -3.81
CA VAL A 13 -3.94 9.52 -4.56
C VAL A 13 -2.60 9.98 -3.99
N LEU A 14 -2.48 10.14 -2.67
CA LEU A 14 -1.24 10.58 -2.03
C LEU A 14 -0.11 9.58 -2.24
N MET A 15 -0.40 8.27 -2.10
CA MET A 15 0.59 7.23 -2.38
C MET A 15 1.07 7.30 -3.84
N GLY A 16 0.14 7.41 -4.80
CA GLY A 16 0.50 7.53 -6.22
C GLY A 16 1.37 8.75 -6.52
N LEU A 17 1.08 9.90 -5.91
CA LEU A 17 1.87 11.12 -6.07
C LEU A 17 3.27 10.98 -5.46
N ILE A 18 3.40 10.38 -4.27
CA ILE A 18 4.71 10.13 -3.64
C ILE A 18 5.55 9.19 -4.52
N MET A 19 4.97 8.11 -5.04
CA MET A 19 5.68 7.16 -5.91
C MET A 19 6.24 7.81 -7.19
N GLN A 20 5.56 8.84 -7.71
CA GLN A 20 5.98 9.57 -8.91
C GLN A 20 6.88 10.77 -8.60
N ALA A 21 7.06 11.12 -7.32
CA ALA A 21 7.86 12.27 -6.92
C ALA A 21 9.37 12.01 -7.11
N LEU A 22 10.15 13.09 -7.16
CA LEU A 22 11.62 13.00 -7.20
C LEU A 22 12.15 12.30 -5.93
N PRO A 23 13.31 11.61 -5.98
CA PRO A 23 13.85 10.85 -4.85
C PRO A 23 14.01 11.69 -3.56
N GLN A 24 14.44 12.95 -3.69
CA GLN A 24 14.53 13.88 -2.56
C GLN A 24 13.17 14.15 -1.90
N THR A 25 12.09 14.24 -2.68
CA THR A 25 10.73 14.45 -2.19
C THR A 25 10.19 13.17 -1.54
N GLN A 26 10.48 12.01 -2.11
CA GLN A 26 10.15 10.71 -1.49
C GLN A 26 10.82 10.58 -0.11
N CYS A 27 12.10 10.94 -0.01
CA CYS A 27 12.83 10.94 1.25
C CYS A 27 12.22 11.89 2.29
N LEU A 28 11.90 13.13 1.89
CA LEU A 28 11.23 14.10 2.76
C LEU A 28 9.84 13.64 3.25
N LEU A 29 9.12 12.89 2.42
CA LEU A 29 7.78 12.39 2.72
C LEU A 29 7.76 10.98 3.33
N HIS A 30 8.91 10.41 3.70
CA HIS A 30 9.01 9.03 4.19
C HIS A 30 8.07 8.76 5.39
N SER A 31 8.01 9.66 6.37
CA SER A 31 7.11 9.50 7.52
C SER A 31 5.61 9.59 7.17
N VAL A 32 5.26 10.30 6.10
CA VAL A 32 3.87 10.36 5.59
C VAL A 32 3.57 9.07 4.84
N TRP A 33 4.53 8.57 4.07
CA TRP A 33 4.46 7.31 3.35
C TRP A 33 4.20 6.12 4.29
N GLU A 34 4.95 6.01 5.39
CA GLU A 34 4.75 4.96 6.40
C GLU A 34 3.32 4.99 6.98
N GLN A 35 2.79 6.19 7.26
CA GLN A 35 1.42 6.35 7.75
C GLN A 35 0.38 5.93 6.71
N LEU A 36 0.59 6.27 5.43
CA LEU A 36 -0.28 5.85 4.34
C LEU A 36 -0.29 4.33 4.16
N VAL A 37 0.88 3.69 4.24
CA VAL A 37 1.00 2.21 4.19
C VAL A 37 0.26 1.58 5.37
N ALA A 38 0.39 2.13 6.58
CA ALA A 38 -0.32 1.63 7.76
C ALA A 38 -1.84 1.76 7.63
N LEU A 39 -2.34 2.92 7.17
CA LEU A 39 -3.77 3.14 6.91
C LEU A 39 -4.31 2.16 5.86
N LYS A 40 -3.55 1.93 4.79
CA LYS A 40 -3.91 0.97 3.74
C LYS A 40 -3.98 -0.46 4.28
N LYS A 41 -2.98 -0.90 5.06
CA LYS A 41 -2.94 -2.25 5.66
C LYS A 41 -4.15 -2.48 6.57
N SER A 42 -4.44 -1.52 7.45
CA SER A 42 -5.63 -1.59 8.33
C SER A 42 -6.93 -1.71 7.52
N ALA A 43 -7.10 -0.91 6.47
CA ALA A 43 -8.29 -0.98 5.63
C ALA A 43 -8.41 -2.30 4.84
N GLU A 44 -7.28 -2.86 4.40
CA GLU A 44 -7.24 -4.16 3.74
C GLU A 44 -7.61 -5.31 4.70
N GLU A 45 -7.11 -5.27 5.94
CA GLU A 45 -7.47 -6.20 7.01
C GLU A 45 -8.96 -6.14 7.32
N ASP A 46 -9.52 -4.95 7.51
CA ASP A 46 -10.95 -4.73 7.76
C ASP A 46 -11.83 -5.23 6.60
N ALA A 47 -11.33 -5.13 5.37
CA ALA A 47 -12.00 -5.63 4.16
C ALA A 47 -11.83 -7.14 3.94
N GLY A 48 -11.04 -7.83 4.77
CA GLY A 48 -10.75 -9.27 4.64
C GLY A 48 -9.85 -9.60 3.46
N VAL A 49 -9.02 -8.65 3.02
CA VAL A 49 -8.07 -8.85 1.92
C VAL A 49 -6.91 -9.72 2.39
N LYS A 50 -6.60 -10.77 1.62
CA LYS A 50 -5.44 -11.65 1.82
C LYS A 50 -4.42 -11.41 0.73
N LYS A 51 -3.15 -11.38 1.12
CA LYS A 51 -2.01 -11.19 0.22
C LYS A 51 -1.05 -12.37 0.32
N GLU A 52 -0.64 -12.89 -0.82
CA GLU A 52 0.29 -14.01 -0.94
C GLU A 52 1.35 -13.65 -1.99
N ILE A 53 2.64 -13.83 -1.67
CA ILE A 53 3.71 -13.74 -2.65
C ILE A 53 3.83 -15.09 -3.34
N LEU A 54 3.60 -15.13 -4.65
CA LEU A 54 3.70 -16.32 -5.47
C LEU A 54 5.15 -16.61 -5.88
N PRO A 55 5.46 -17.86 -6.32
CA PRO A 55 6.72 -18.15 -6.99
C PRO A 55 6.94 -17.20 -8.18
N GLY A 56 8.11 -16.56 -8.23
CA GLY A 56 8.41 -15.49 -9.20
C GLY A 56 8.13 -14.08 -8.69
N GLY A 57 7.72 -13.91 -7.43
CA GLY A 57 7.61 -12.60 -6.77
C GLY A 57 6.32 -11.84 -7.05
N MET A 58 5.38 -12.43 -7.81
CA MET A 58 4.07 -11.82 -8.08
C MET A 58 3.23 -11.77 -6.80
N LEU A 59 2.49 -10.68 -6.61
CA LEU A 59 1.55 -10.52 -5.52
C LEU A 59 0.15 -10.99 -5.95
N LYS A 60 -0.36 -12.00 -5.26
CA LYS A 60 -1.76 -12.42 -5.33
C LYS A 60 -2.54 -11.76 -4.22
N ILE A 61 -3.61 -11.08 -4.60
CA ILE A 61 -4.53 -10.39 -3.70
C ILE A 61 -5.89 -11.06 -3.84
N THR A 62 -6.47 -11.50 -2.73
CA THR A 62 -7.81 -12.12 -2.69
C THR A 62 -8.68 -11.34 -1.73
N ASP A 63 -9.85 -10.86 -2.17
CA ASP A 63 -10.81 -10.23 -1.28
C ASP A 63 -11.67 -11.28 -0.54
N LYS A 64 -12.52 -10.81 0.37
CA LYS A 64 -13.44 -11.66 1.14
C LYS A 64 -14.45 -12.44 0.28
N ASP A 65 -14.76 -11.95 -0.91
CA ASP A 65 -15.73 -12.53 -1.85
C ASP A 65 -15.06 -13.55 -2.79
N GLY A 66 -13.73 -13.70 -2.68
CA GLY A 66 -12.93 -14.63 -3.47
C GLY A 66 -12.47 -14.07 -4.81
N THR A 67 -12.69 -12.78 -5.08
CA THR A 67 -12.14 -12.08 -6.25
C THR A 67 -10.62 -12.06 -6.14
N ARG A 68 -9.92 -12.33 -7.26
CA ARG A 68 -8.47 -12.47 -7.29
C ARG A 68 -7.85 -11.51 -8.29
N ILE A 69 -6.79 -10.84 -7.86
CA ILE A 69 -5.91 -10.05 -8.71
C ILE A 69 -4.49 -10.58 -8.54
N ILE A 70 -3.75 -10.75 -9.64
CA ILE A 70 -2.34 -11.11 -9.65
C ILE A 70 -1.59 -10.02 -10.39
N ARG A 71 -0.60 -9.41 -9.75
CA ARG A 71 0.22 -8.36 -10.34
C ARG A 71 1.62 -8.34 -9.73
N GLU A 72 2.52 -7.57 -10.32
CA GLU A 72 3.77 -7.23 -9.67
C GLU A 72 3.49 -6.46 -8.36
N PRO A 73 4.23 -6.75 -7.29
CA PRO A 73 4.10 -6.00 -6.04
C PRO A 73 4.54 -4.55 -6.25
N TYR A 74 3.89 -3.63 -5.55
CA TYR A 74 4.47 -2.30 -5.43
C TYR A 74 5.68 -2.36 -4.49
N PRO A 75 6.65 -1.43 -4.62
CA PRO A 75 7.87 -1.45 -3.81
C PRO A 75 7.63 -1.62 -2.30
N TYR A 76 6.56 -1.02 -1.77
CA TYR A 76 6.19 -1.05 -0.36
C TYR A 76 5.44 -2.31 0.11
N GLU A 77 5.03 -3.19 -0.80
CA GLU A 77 4.32 -4.43 -0.45
C GLU A 77 5.27 -5.60 -0.21
N ILE A 78 6.56 -5.37 -0.45
CA ILE A 78 7.65 -6.34 -0.29
C ILE A 78 8.48 -6.01 0.97
N GLU A 79 8.55 -4.73 1.33
CA GLU A 79 9.16 -4.26 2.58
C GLU A 79 8.20 -4.48 3.76
N GLY A 80 8.32 -5.62 4.43
CA GLY A 80 7.62 -5.88 5.70
C GLY A 80 6.41 -6.81 5.60
N ASN A 81 6.54 -7.89 4.83
CA ASN A 81 5.77 -9.13 5.01
C ASN A 81 6.65 -10.19 5.66
#